data_AF-A0A812ZDM9-F1
#
_entry.id   AF-A0A812ZDM9-F1
#
_cell.length_a   1.000
_cell.length_b   1.000
_cell.length_c   1.000
_cell.angle_alpha   90.00
_cell.angle_beta   90.00
_cell.angle_gamma   90.00
#
_symmetry.space_group_name_H-M   'P 1'
#
loop_
_entity.id
_entity.type
_entity.pdbx_description
1 polymer ?
#
loop_
_entity_poly.entity_id
_entity_poly.type
_entity_poly.pdbx_seq_one_letter_code
_entity_poly.pdbx_strand_id
1 'polypeptide(L)'
;MWVGDSGLPAYQQGLKVLGAPLGTDEFVVAQLHTLSAQHRALLELLPSLPDLQVAWLLLLYCANPRAQHILRAVPPALTAVFAAEHDRSMLHCLALLLQVRAAPDDPLPGLAIRRAHLPLRHGGLGLRSAAAHAPAAFFASWADSLRAIRARESESCDQILQQLAGPSCHIRCLASDASLQGAAIVLTNHGLAVPAWGELLAEPPPEAEADPALHEPADLAHGWQRTASKAVDDALLADLTSALDEASIALLHSQGGPFAGRVYTALPTCPELRLDSAAYEVLLLRRLRLPLPLDAAACR
;
A
#
# COMPACT_ATOMS: atom_id res chain seq x y z
N MET A 1 2.16 14.07 27.97
CA MET A 1 2.39 12.94 27.05
C MET A 1 3.84 12.50 27.18
N TRP A 2 4.13 11.21 27.29
CA TRP A 2 5.50 10.70 27.39
C TRP A 2 6.19 10.80 26.03
N VAL A 3 7.41 11.35 26.01
CA VAL A 3 8.25 11.46 24.81
C VAL A 3 9.65 10.92 25.06
N GLY A 4 9.87 10.16 26.15
CA GLY A 4 11.21 9.76 26.56
C GLY A 4 11.92 10.82 27.40
N ASP A 5 13.25 10.71 27.47
CA ASP A 5 14.10 11.55 28.31
C ASP A 5 14.21 12.97 27.74
N SER A 6 13.64 13.96 28.44
CA SER A 6 13.68 15.37 28.05
C SER A 6 15.09 15.98 28.05
N GLY A 7 16.09 15.31 28.63
CA GLY A 7 17.49 15.71 28.58
C GLY A 7 18.19 15.38 27.26
N LEU A 8 17.60 14.53 26.41
CA LEU A 8 18.15 14.17 25.10
C LEU A 8 17.69 15.15 24.00
N PRO A 9 18.39 15.25 22.86
CA PRO A 9 17.87 15.94 21.68
C PRO A 9 16.56 15.34 21.19
N ALA A 10 15.65 16.15 20.64
CA ALA A 10 14.31 15.71 20.22
C ALA A 10 14.31 14.45 19.33
N TYR A 11 15.26 14.30 18.40
CA TYR A 11 15.36 13.12 17.52
C TYR A 11 15.76 11.81 18.24
N GLN A 12 16.10 11.87 19.52
CA GLN A 12 16.40 10.73 20.40
C GLN A 12 15.34 10.55 21.50
N GLN A 13 14.35 11.44 21.57
CA GLN A 13 13.26 11.41 22.54
C GLN A 13 12.16 10.45 22.08
N GLY A 14 12.35 9.16 22.38
CA GLY A 14 11.34 8.14 22.13
C GLY A 14 11.81 6.72 22.39
N LEU A 15 10.95 5.74 22.10
CA LEU A 15 11.26 4.32 22.10
C LEU A 15 10.56 3.60 20.95
N LYS A 16 11.01 2.38 20.64
CA LYS A 16 10.31 1.48 19.71
C LYS A 16 9.50 0.44 20.47
N VAL A 17 8.20 0.34 20.20
CA VAL A 17 7.34 -0.74 20.70
C VAL A 17 6.99 -1.66 19.54
N LEU A 18 7.43 -2.91 19.60
CA LEU A 18 7.14 -3.92 18.57
C LEU A 18 7.47 -3.47 17.14
N GLY A 19 8.48 -2.61 16.99
CA GLY A 19 8.89 -2.03 15.70
C GLY A 19 8.33 -0.64 15.39
N ALA A 20 7.24 -0.21 16.03
CA ALA A 20 6.64 1.11 15.84
C ALA A 20 7.34 2.19 16.71
N PRO A 21 7.76 3.33 16.13
CA PRO A 21 8.36 4.42 16.90
C PRO A 21 7.31 5.24 17.64
N LEU A 22 7.56 5.50 18.93
CA LEU A 22 6.75 6.37 19.78
C LEU A 22 7.66 7.40 20.46
N GLY A 23 7.33 8.68 20.36
CA GLY A 23 8.18 9.75 20.88
C GLY A 23 7.79 11.11 20.29
N THR A 24 8.75 12.03 20.21
CA THR A 24 8.61 13.28 19.44
C THR A 24 8.43 13.01 17.94
N ASP A 25 7.99 14.02 17.17
CA ASP A 25 7.85 13.84 15.71
C ASP A 25 9.22 13.67 15.07
N GLU A 26 10.23 14.37 15.58
CA GLU A 26 11.62 14.28 15.17
C GLU A 26 12.18 12.87 15.38
N PHE A 27 11.87 12.24 16.51
CA PHE A 27 12.26 10.85 16.75
C PHE A 27 11.59 9.90 15.75
N VAL A 28 10.28 10.03 15.55
CA VAL A 28 9.52 9.22 14.59
C VAL A 28 10.10 9.36 13.19
N VAL A 29 10.29 10.58 12.71
CA VAL A 29 10.86 10.87 11.38
C VAL A 29 12.27 10.30 11.23
N ALA A 30 13.14 10.44 12.24
CA ALA A 30 14.48 9.85 12.22
C ALA A 30 14.44 8.31 12.11
N GLN A 31 13.51 7.65 12.81
CA GLN A 31 13.32 6.20 12.70
C GLN A 31 12.78 5.79 11.33
N LEU A 32 11.86 6.57 10.74
CA LEU A 32 11.33 6.32 9.40
C LEU A 32 12.41 6.45 8.32
N HIS A 33 13.31 7.44 8.43
CA HIS A 33 14.46 7.56 7.52
C HIS A 33 15.38 6.33 7.59
N THR A 34 15.65 5.84 8.80
CA THR A 34 16.46 4.62 9.00
C THR A 34 15.78 3.40 8.36
N LEU A 35 14.47 3.26 8.55
CA LEU A 35 13.70 2.16 7.98
C LEU A 35 13.64 2.22 6.44
N SER A 36 13.49 3.41 5.87
CA SER A 36 13.51 3.63 4.42
C SER A 36 14.81 3.11 3.79
N ALA A 37 15.97 3.43 4.42
CA ALA A 37 17.26 2.91 3.99
C ALA A 37 17.33 1.37 4.06
N GLN A 38 16.78 0.75 5.11
CA GLN A 38 16.72 -0.70 5.23
C GLN A 38 15.82 -1.35 4.17
N HIS A 39 14.70 -0.73 3.84
CA HIS A 39 13.80 -1.23 2.78
C HIS A 39 14.48 -1.18 1.41
N ARG A 40 15.28 -0.13 1.14
CA ARG A 40 15.99 0.06 -0.12
C ARG A 40 17.00 -1.06 -0.41
N ALA A 41 17.66 -1.61 0.62
CA ALA A 41 18.65 -2.67 0.43
C ALA A 41 18.11 -3.90 -0.33
N LEU A 42 16.84 -4.29 -0.12
CA LEU A 42 16.23 -5.35 -0.96
C LEU A 42 16.06 -4.89 -2.41
N LEU A 43 15.54 -3.68 -2.62
CA LEU A 43 15.26 -3.14 -3.95
C LEU A 43 16.53 -2.98 -4.79
N GLU A 44 17.66 -2.66 -4.17
CA GLU A 44 18.96 -2.58 -4.84
C GLU A 44 19.46 -3.96 -5.31
N LEU A 45 19.08 -5.04 -4.61
CA LEU A 45 19.49 -6.41 -4.96
C LEU A 45 18.61 -7.04 -6.04
N LEU A 46 17.32 -6.72 -6.09
CA LEU A 46 16.36 -7.38 -6.99
C LEU A 46 16.79 -7.35 -8.48
N PRO A 47 17.26 -6.23 -9.05
CA PRO A 47 17.70 -6.18 -10.46
C PRO A 47 18.90 -7.07 -10.78
N SER A 48 19.67 -7.50 -9.77
CA SER A 48 20.83 -8.38 -9.98
C SER A 48 20.46 -9.86 -10.05
N LEU A 49 19.20 -10.21 -9.76
CA LEU A 49 18.74 -11.59 -9.84
C LEU A 49 18.61 -12.02 -11.31
N PRO A 50 19.06 -13.25 -11.66
CA PRO A 50 19.07 -13.71 -13.05
C PRO A 50 17.67 -14.06 -13.59
N ASP A 51 16.70 -14.28 -12.70
CA ASP A 51 15.34 -14.70 -13.05
C ASP A 51 14.36 -13.56 -12.75
N LEU A 52 13.79 -12.97 -13.81
CA LEU A 52 12.87 -11.85 -13.71
C LEU A 52 11.57 -12.23 -12.99
N GLN A 53 11.04 -13.43 -13.20
CA GLN A 53 9.82 -13.88 -12.53
C GLN A 53 10.05 -13.93 -11.02
N VAL A 54 11.17 -14.48 -10.57
CA VAL A 54 11.55 -14.49 -9.14
C VAL A 54 11.74 -13.08 -8.60
N ALA A 55 12.47 -12.22 -9.30
CA ALA A 55 12.71 -10.85 -8.87
C ALA A 55 11.41 -10.05 -8.71
N TRP A 56 10.50 -10.19 -9.67
CA TRP A 56 9.16 -9.60 -9.61
C TRP A 56 8.34 -10.14 -8.43
N LEU A 57 8.32 -11.44 -8.19
CA LEU A 57 7.55 -12.01 -7.08
C LEU A 57 8.09 -11.56 -5.72
N LEU A 58 9.40 -11.37 -5.58
CA LEU A 58 10.00 -10.77 -4.39
C LEU A 58 9.66 -9.28 -4.25
N LEU A 59 9.60 -8.54 -5.36
CA LEU A 59 9.10 -7.15 -5.35
C LEU A 59 7.64 -7.12 -4.83
N LEU A 60 6.77 -7.95 -5.40
CA LEU A 60 5.34 -7.98 -5.09
C LEU A 60 5.03 -8.51 -3.68
N TYR A 61 5.62 -9.64 -3.28
CA TYR A 61 5.28 -10.31 -2.02
C TYR A 61 6.16 -9.94 -0.84
N CYS A 62 7.37 -9.44 -1.09
CA CYS A 62 8.34 -9.19 -0.02
C CYS A 62 8.68 -7.72 0.14
N ALA A 63 8.79 -6.95 -0.94
CA ALA A 63 9.13 -5.53 -0.84
C ALA A 63 7.88 -4.66 -0.61
N ASN A 64 6.86 -4.82 -1.44
CA ASN A 64 5.62 -4.05 -1.42
C ASN A 64 4.92 -4.02 -0.04
N PRO A 65 4.71 -5.15 0.67
CA PRO A 65 4.01 -5.11 1.96
C PRO A 65 4.85 -4.56 3.13
N ARG A 66 6.14 -4.27 2.97
CA ARG A 66 7.03 -3.87 4.09
C ARG A 66 6.64 -2.56 4.75
N ALA A 67 6.05 -1.63 4.00
CA ALA A 67 5.58 -0.38 4.57
C ALA A 67 4.37 -0.57 5.50
N GLN A 68 3.58 -1.63 5.30
CA GLN A 68 2.23 -1.77 5.87
C GLN A 68 2.21 -1.67 7.40
N HIS A 69 3.15 -2.31 8.08
CA HIS A 69 3.21 -2.29 9.54
C HIS A 69 3.31 -0.87 10.10
N ILE A 70 4.19 -0.04 9.51
CA ILE A 70 4.37 1.35 9.94
C ILE A 70 3.18 2.22 9.59
N LEU A 71 2.60 2.05 8.39
CA LEU A 71 1.42 2.82 8.00
C LEU A 71 0.20 2.55 8.90
N ARG A 72 0.13 1.36 9.50
CA ARG A 72 -0.89 1.02 10.51
C ARG A 72 -0.62 1.63 11.88
N ALA A 73 0.63 1.91 12.20
CA ALA A 73 1.05 2.28 13.56
C ALA A 73 1.31 3.78 13.74
N VAL A 74 1.69 4.49 12.67
CA VAL A 74 2.11 5.89 12.70
C VAL A 74 1.12 6.74 11.89
N PRO A 75 0.73 7.93 12.38
CA PRO A 75 -0.19 8.81 11.66
C PRO A 75 0.26 9.13 10.23
N PRO A 76 -0.68 9.20 9.24
CA PRO A 76 -0.35 9.40 7.83
C PRO A 76 0.55 10.60 7.57
N ALA A 77 0.36 11.71 8.28
CA ALA A 77 1.16 12.91 8.11
C ALA A 77 2.64 12.75 8.49
N LEU A 78 2.95 11.92 9.48
CA LEU A 78 4.35 11.60 9.82
C LEU A 78 4.95 10.58 8.86
N THR A 79 4.12 9.70 8.28
CA THR A 79 4.57 8.72 7.28
C THR A 79 4.60 9.23 5.85
N ALA A 80 4.11 10.44 5.57
CA ALA A 80 3.88 10.92 4.20
C ALA A 80 5.14 10.86 3.33
N VAL A 81 6.27 11.36 3.83
CA VAL A 81 7.55 11.34 3.12
C VAL A 81 8.05 9.90 2.93
N PHE A 82 7.97 9.08 3.97
CA PHE A 82 8.36 7.68 3.94
C PHE A 82 7.55 6.88 2.90
N ALA A 83 6.23 7.07 2.87
CA ALA A 83 5.34 6.35 1.97
C ALA A 83 5.57 6.75 0.51
N ALA A 84 5.75 8.05 0.24
CA ALA A 84 6.09 8.53 -1.11
C ALA A 84 7.46 8.04 -1.58
N GLU A 85 8.44 7.96 -0.67
CA GLU A 85 9.77 7.39 -0.99
C GLU A 85 9.72 5.89 -1.24
N HIS A 86 8.88 5.15 -0.50
CA HIS A 86 8.63 3.74 -0.75
C HIS A 86 8.06 3.54 -2.16
N ASP A 87 7.00 4.27 -2.53
CA ASP A 87 6.36 4.17 -3.84
C ASP A 87 7.34 4.47 -4.98
N ARG A 88 8.12 5.56 -4.86
CA ARG A 88 9.14 5.90 -5.86
C ARG A 88 10.20 4.80 -6.00
N SER A 89 10.66 4.24 -4.89
CA SER A 89 11.69 3.19 -4.90
C SER A 89 11.15 1.89 -5.52
N MET A 90 9.88 1.55 -5.25
CA MET A 90 9.19 0.40 -5.86
C MET A 90 9.06 0.57 -7.38
N LEU A 91 8.61 1.75 -7.85
CA LEU A 91 8.47 2.05 -9.28
C LEU A 91 9.83 2.11 -9.98
N HIS A 92 10.86 2.65 -9.32
CA HIS A 92 12.22 2.64 -9.84
C HIS A 92 12.76 1.21 -9.99
N CYS A 93 12.57 0.35 -8.97
CA CYS A 93 12.94 -1.06 -9.07
C CYS A 93 12.19 -1.76 -10.20
N LEU A 94 10.89 -1.50 -10.38
CA LEU A 94 10.11 -2.03 -11.49
C LEU A 94 10.68 -1.59 -12.84
N ALA A 95 11.04 -0.31 -12.99
CA ALA A 95 11.64 0.20 -14.23
C ALA A 95 12.97 -0.49 -14.55
N LEU A 96 13.82 -0.74 -13.54
CA LEU A 96 15.08 -1.49 -13.70
C LEU A 96 14.82 -2.94 -14.13
N LEU A 97 13.87 -3.63 -13.49
CA LEU A 97 13.49 -5.01 -13.83
C LEU A 97 12.97 -5.11 -15.27
N LEU A 98 12.29 -4.08 -15.75
CA LEU A 98 11.74 -4.00 -17.12
C LEU A 98 12.69 -3.34 -18.12
N GLN A 99 13.91 -3.00 -17.71
CA GLN A 99 14.92 -2.33 -18.55
C GLN A 99 14.40 -1.06 -19.24
N VAL A 100 13.42 -0.38 -18.63
CA VAL A 100 12.84 0.86 -19.14
C VAL A 100 13.85 1.97 -18.88
N ARG A 101 14.30 2.62 -19.96
CA ARG A 101 15.15 3.80 -19.83
C ARG A 101 14.34 4.94 -19.22
N ALA A 102 14.59 5.22 -17.94
CA ALA A 102 13.87 6.21 -17.19
C ALA A 102 14.82 7.16 -16.45
N ALA A 103 14.37 8.39 -16.23
CA ALA A 103 15.08 9.31 -15.35
C ALA A 103 14.89 8.87 -13.90
N PRO A 104 15.85 9.14 -12.98
CA PRO A 104 15.71 8.76 -11.57
C PRO A 104 14.43 9.27 -10.89
N ASP A 105 13.97 10.46 -11.30
CA ASP A 105 12.78 11.12 -10.73
C ASP A 105 11.48 10.82 -11.49
N ASP A 106 11.55 10.18 -12.66
CA ASP A 106 10.39 9.82 -13.48
C ASP A 106 10.58 8.39 -14.02
N PRO A 107 10.36 7.37 -13.17
CA PRO A 107 10.73 5.99 -13.47
C PRO A 107 9.83 5.36 -14.56
N LEU A 108 8.59 5.82 -14.72
CA LEU A 108 7.61 5.27 -15.66
C LEU A 108 6.59 6.35 -16.07
N PRO A 109 6.03 6.32 -17.29
CA PRO A 109 4.95 7.21 -17.68
C PRO A 109 3.76 7.20 -16.70
N GLY A 110 3.12 8.35 -16.47
CA GLY A 110 2.07 8.50 -15.44
C GLY A 110 0.91 7.49 -15.55
N LEU A 111 0.44 7.15 -16.75
CA LEU A 111 -0.59 6.11 -16.94
C LEU A 111 -0.08 4.70 -16.60
N ALA A 112 1.20 4.41 -16.82
CA ALA A 112 1.81 3.15 -16.43
C ALA A 112 1.95 3.07 -14.90
N ILE A 113 2.35 4.15 -14.23
CA ILE A 113 2.39 4.23 -12.76
C ILE A 113 1.00 3.93 -12.17
N ARG A 114 -0.05 4.57 -12.69
CA ARG A 114 -1.43 4.35 -12.21
C ARG A 114 -1.88 2.90 -12.39
N ARG A 115 -1.56 2.27 -13.54
CA ARG A 115 -1.80 0.83 -13.74
C ARG A 115 -0.98 -0.05 -12.80
N ALA A 116 0.29 0.29 -12.54
CA ALA A 116 1.14 -0.48 -11.64
C ALA A 116 0.55 -0.54 -10.22
N HIS A 117 0.02 0.59 -9.75
CA HIS A 117 -0.59 0.72 -8.43
C HIS A 117 -1.96 0.07 -8.28
N LEU A 118 -2.71 -0.14 -9.37
CA LEU A 118 -4.00 -0.81 -9.29
C LEU A 118 -3.84 -2.28 -8.86
N PRO A 119 -4.79 -2.83 -8.09
CA PRO A 119 -4.82 -4.25 -7.78
C PRO A 119 -5.06 -5.08 -9.05
N LEU A 120 -4.75 -6.37 -8.97
CA LEU A 120 -4.83 -7.30 -10.11
C LEU A 120 -6.27 -7.44 -10.63
N ARG A 121 -7.28 -7.46 -9.74
CA ARG A 121 -8.71 -7.46 -10.11
C ARG A 121 -9.17 -6.21 -10.87
N HIS A 122 -8.39 -5.12 -10.81
CA HIS A 122 -8.63 -3.90 -11.59
C HIS A 122 -7.72 -3.82 -12.82
N GLY A 123 -7.08 -4.93 -13.19
CA GLY A 123 -6.21 -5.03 -14.36
C GLY A 123 -4.82 -4.43 -14.15
N GLY A 124 -4.45 -4.07 -12.91
CA GLY A 124 -3.14 -3.55 -12.58
C GLY A 124 -2.07 -4.61 -12.28
N LEU A 125 -1.00 -4.20 -11.60
CA LEU A 125 0.08 -5.09 -11.16
C LEU A 125 0.10 -5.38 -9.65
N GLY A 126 -0.71 -4.69 -8.85
CA GLY A 126 -0.81 -4.90 -7.41
C GLY A 126 0.31 -4.27 -6.58
N LEU A 127 1.14 -3.39 -7.17
CA LEU A 127 2.10 -2.58 -6.41
C LEU A 127 1.37 -1.40 -5.74
N ARG A 128 0.35 -1.67 -4.92
CA ARG A 128 -0.50 -0.64 -4.28
C ARG A 128 0.34 0.47 -3.66
N SER A 129 -0.01 1.72 -3.96
CA SER A 129 0.69 2.90 -3.42
C SER A 129 0.57 2.96 -1.90
N ALA A 130 1.70 2.92 -1.20
CA ALA A 130 1.82 3.13 0.23
C ALA A 130 1.29 4.51 0.61
N ALA A 131 1.57 5.55 -0.18
CA ALA A 131 1.10 6.90 0.11
C ALA A 131 -0.43 7.00 0.02
N ALA A 132 -1.04 6.44 -1.03
CA ALA A 132 -2.49 6.43 -1.18
C ALA A 132 -3.20 5.60 -0.11
N HIS A 133 -2.58 4.50 0.34
CA HIS A 133 -3.18 3.57 1.31
C HIS A 133 -2.85 3.88 2.78
N ALA A 134 -1.94 4.82 3.08
CA ALA A 134 -1.59 5.16 4.46
C ALA A 134 -2.81 5.58 5.32
N PRO A 135 -3.74 6.43 4.83
CA PRO A 135 -4.97 6.74 5.57
C PRO A 135 -5.82 5.51 5.87
N ALA A 136 -6.01 4.64 4.87
CA ALA A 136 -6.78 3.40 5.02
C ALA A 136 -6.16 2.47 6.06
N ALA A 137 -4.84 2.28 6.01
CA ALA A 137 -4.09 1.44 6.94
C ALA A 137 -4.20 1.96 8.38
N PHE A 138 -4.00 3.26 8.59
CA PHE A 138 -4.04 3.88 9.90
C PHE A 138 -5.44 3.84 10.52
N PHE A 139 -6.46 4.24 9.75
CA PHE A 139 -7.87 4.19 10.19
C PHE A 139 -8.28 2.76 10.59
N ALA A 140 -8.01 1.79 9.71
CA ALA A 140 -8.38 0.40 9.96
C ALA A 140 -7.69 -0.19 11.18
N SER A 141 -6.40 0.13 11.40
CA SER A 141 -5.65 -0.32 12.56
C SER A 141 -6.32 0.10 13.87
N TRP A 142 -6.82 1.34 13.94
CA TRP A 142 -7.59 1.81 15.08
C TRP A 142 -8.97 1.15 15.18
N ALA A 143 -9.71 1.09 14.07
CA ALA A 143 -11.03 0.47 14.03
C ALA A 143 -11.01 -0.99 14.52
N ASP A 144 -10.01 -1.77 14.06
CA ASP A 144 -9.81 -3.16 14.49
C ASP A 144 -9.37 -3.25 15.97
N SER A 145 -8.55 -2.32 16.44
CA SER A 145 -7.97 -2.35 17.79
C SER A 145 -8.94 -1.92 18.90
N LEU A 146 -9.94 -1.08 18.59
CA LEU A 146 -10.86 -0.54 19.58
C LEU A 146 -11.60 -1.63 20.37
N ARG A 147 -11.98 -2.73 19.73
CA ARG A 147 -12.59 -3.88 20.42
C ARG A 147 -11.64 -4.54 21.41
N ALA A 148 -10.40 -4.74 20.98
CA ALA A 148 -9.37 -5.37 21.79
C ALA A 148 -9.01 -4.51 23.02
N ILE A 149 -9.05 -3.18 22.86
CA ILE A 149 -8.90 -2.20 23.94
C ILE A 149 -10.11 -2.27 24.86
N ARG A 150 -11.34 -2.18 24.33
CA ARG A 150 -12.60 -2.26 25.11
C ARG A 150 -12.67 -3.49 26.00
N ALA A 151 -12.26 -4.64 25.49
CA ALA A 151 -12.30 -5.92 26.21
C ALA A 151 -11.28 -6.02 27.36
N ARG A 152 -10.19 -5.24 27.31
CA ARG A 152 -9.11 -5.26 28.30
C ARG A 152 -9.17 -4.09 29.27
N GLU A 153 -9.48 -2.91 28.76
CA GLU A 153 -9.42 -1.63 29.46
C GLU A 153 -10.61 -0.76 29.02
N SER A 154 -11.80 -1.06 29.56
CA SER A 154 -13.05 -0.41 29.14
C SER A 154 -13.06 1.09 29.39
N GLU A 155 -12.53 1.55 30.53
CA GLU A 155 -12.48 2.96 30.91
C GLU A 155 -11.60 3.77 29.96
N SER A 156 -10.41 3.25 29.63
CA SER A 156 -9.52 3.87 28.64
C SER A 156 -10.18 3.94 27.26
N CYS A 157 -10.93 2.90 26.88
CA CYS A 157 -11.68 2.90 25.64
C CYS A 157 -12.76 4.01 25.60
N ASP A 158 -13.50 4.20 26.69
CA ASP A 158 -14.52 5.27 26.79
C ASP A 158 -13.89 6.66 26.67
N GLN A 159 -12.77 6.88 27.33
CA GLN A 159 -12.03 8.14 27.24
C GLN A 159 -11.56 8.41 25.81
N ILE A 160 -11.04 7.40 25.10
CA ILE A 160 -10.64 7.51 23.68
C ILE A 160 -11.83 7.91 22.82
N LEU A 161 -12.98 7.25 22.97
CA LEU A 161 -14.19 7.56 22.18
C LEU A 161 -14.72 8.97 22.44
N GLN A 162 -14.71 9.41 23.70
CA GLN A 162 -15.09 10.77 24.05
C GLN A 162 -14.17 11.81 23.41
N GLN A 163 -12.86 11.54 23.39
CA GLN A 163 -11.88 12.42 22.72
C GLN A 163 -12.07 12.43 21.19
N LEU A 164 -12.40 11.29 20.58
CA LEU A 164 -12.66 11.18 19.13
C LEU A 164 -13.94 11.89 18.70
N ALA A 165 -14.97 11.91 19.57
CA ALA A 165 -16.23 12.59 19.33
C ALA A 165 -16.19 14.09 19.68
N GLY A 166 -15.21 14.50 20.50
CA GLY A 166 -15.07 15.88 20.97
C GLY A 166 -14.39 16.81 19.94
N PRO A 167 -14.64 18.13 20.01
CA PRO A 167 -14.01 19.12 19.13
C PRO A 167 -12.53 19.38 19.47
N SER A 168 -12.08 18.95 20.65
CA SER A 168 -10.69 19.06 21.12
C SER A 168 -10.23 17.71 21.62
N CYS A 169 -9.28 17.11 20.91
CA CYS A 169 -8.63 15.87 21.32
C CYS A 169 -7.23 16.18 21.85
N HIS A 170 -6.87 15.65 23.02
CA HIS A 170 -5.56 15.84 23.65
C HIS A 170 -4.59 14.67 23.39
N ILE A 171 -5.09 13.60 22.77
CA ILE A 171 -4.28 12.45 22.37
C ILE A 171 -3.64 12.79 21.02
N ARG A 172 -2.34 13.12 20.99
CA ARG A 172 -1.61 13.58 19.80
C ARG A 172 -1.85 12.78 18.52
N CYS A 173 -1.90 11.45 18.58
CA CYS A 173 -2.19 10.60 17.41
C CYS A 173 -3.65 10.65 16.94
N LEU A 174 -4.52 11.33 17.68
CA LEU A 174 -5.94 11.55 17.44
C LEU A 174 -6.31 13.06 17.39
N ALA A 175 -5.37 13.97 17.67
CA ALA A 175 -5.62 15.39 18.00
C ALA A 175 -5.41 16.37 16.84
N SER A 176 -4.89 15.92 15.70
CA SER A 176 -4.63 16.79 14.55
C SER A 176 -5.62 16.52 13.41
N ASP A 177 -5.91 17.52 12.59
CA ASP A 177 -6.59 17.36 11.29
C ASP A 177 -5.86 16.36 10.38
N ALA A 178 -4.58 16.10 10.68
CA ALA A 178 -3.67 15.19 10.01
C ALA A 178 -3.66 13.76 10.62
N SER A 179 -4.63 13.45 11.50
CA SER A 179 -4.75 12.20 12.27
C SER A 179 -5.91 11.31 11.79
N LEU A 180 -6.56 10.59 12.72
CA LEU A 180 -7.64 9.64 12.49
C LEU A 180 -8.86 10.26 11.77
N GLN A 181 -9.21 11.50 12.13
CA GLN A 181 -10.28 12.26 11.47
C GLN A 181 -9.91 12.62 10.03
N GLY A 182 -8.67 13.07 9.79
CA GLY A 182 -8.16 13.30 8.44
C GLY A 182 -8.18 12.03 7.59
N ALA A 183 -7.79 10.88 8.17
CA ALA A 183 -7.87 9.59 7.51
C ALA A 183 -9.31 9.20 7.15
N ALA A 184 -10.26 9.41 8.07
CA ALA A 184 -11.68 9.20 7.81
C ALA A 184 -12.21 10.10 6.68
N ILE A 185 -11.84 11.40 6.67
CA ILE A 185 -12.22 12.34 5.60
C ILE A 185 -11.69 11.85 4.24
N VAL A 186 -10.43 11.43 4.16
CA VAL A 186 -9.85 10.89 2.93
C VAL A 186 -10.63 9.66 2.46
N LEU A 187 -10.99 8.75 3.35
CA LEU A 187 -11.77 7.56 3.01
C LEU A 187 -13.19 7.90 2.55
N THR A 188 -13.85 8.87 3.19
CA THR A 188 -15.15 9.38 2.74
C THR A 188 -15.07 10.00 1.35
N ASN A 189 -14.00 10.74 1.05
CA ASN A 189 -13.75 11.27 -0.30
C ASN A 189 -13.50 10.16 -1.33
N HIS A 190 -13.01 9.00 -0.91
CA HIS A 190 -12.91 7.79 -1.72
C HIS A 190 -14.20 6.95 -1.75
N GLY A 191 -15.31 7.47 -1.20
CA GLY A 191 -16.64 6.84 -1.26
C GLY A 191 -16.91 5.82 -0.16
N LEU A 192 -16.03 5.68 0.84
CA LEU A 192 -16.31 4.83 2.00
C LEU A 192 -17.31 5.54 2.94
N ALA A 193 -18.42 4.88 3.25
CA ALA A 193 -19.26 5.29 4.36
C ALA A 193 -18.56 4.92 5.69
N VAL A 194 -17.79 5.86 6.24
CA VAL A 194 -17.06 5.66 7.50
C VAL A 194 -18.05 5.69 8.68
N PRO A 195 -18.21 4.59 9.44
CA PRO A 195 -19.12 4.59 10.60
C PRO A 195 -18.62 5.47 11.72
N ALA A 196 -19.51 5.86 12.62
CA ALA A 196 -19.12 6.54 13.84
C ALA A 196 -18.26 5.62 14.72
N TRP A 197 -17.31 6.18 15.47
CA TRP A 197 -16.41 5.40 16.33
C TRP A 197 -17.13 4.50 17.34
N GLY A 198 -18.32 4.91 17.82
CA GLY A 198 -19.16 4.08 18.69
C GLY A 198 -19.81 2.89 17.97
N GLU A 199 -20.14 3.02 16.68
CA GLU A 199 -20.75 1.96 15.85
C GLU A 199 -19.73 0.86 15.53
N LEU A 200 -18.47 1.24 15.31
CA LEU A 200 -17.35 0.31 15.08
C LEU A 200 -17.14 -0.70 16.23
N LEU A 201 -17.51 -0.33 17.46
CA LEU A 201 -17.49 -1.26 18.59
C LEU A 201 -18.62 -2.28 18.54
N ALA A 202 -19.78 -1.88 18.01
CA ALA A 202 -20.99 -2.70 17.96
C ALA A 202 -20.97 -3.69 16.78
N GLU A 203 -20.47 -3.27 15.62
CA GLU A 203 -20.52 -4.08 14.38
C GLU A 203 -19.24 -4.86 14.13
N PRO A 204 -19.26 -6.21 14.05
CA PRO A 204 -18.05 -7.00 13.79
C PRO A 204 -17.31 -6.46 12.55
N PRO A 205 -15.98 -6.59 12.46
CA PRO A 205 -15.27 -6.16 11.26
C PRO A 205 -15.93 -6.86 10.07
N PRO A 206 -16.19 -6.15 8.96
CA PRO A 206 -16.87 -6.73 7.81
C PRO A 206 -16.18 -8.03 7.42
N GLU A 207 -16.97 -9.11 7.34
CA GLU A 207 -16.44 -10.41 6.94
C GLU A 207 -15.92 -10.33 5.51
N ALA A 208 -14.95 -11.18 5.19
CA ALA A 208 -14.52 -11.32 3.82
C ALA A 208 -15.71 -11.83 2.99
N GLU A 209 -16.25 -11.01 2.09
CA GLU A 209 -16.83 -11.58 0.87
C GLU A 209 -15.67 -12.23 0.14
N ALA A 210 -15.47 -13.53 0.38
CA ALA A 210 -14.61 -14.34 -0.44
C ALA A 210 -15.29 -14.40 -1.80
N ASP A 211 -14.95 -13.49 -2.73
CA ASP A 211 -15.31 -13.70 -4.12
C ASP A 211 -14.53 -14.94 -4.58
N PRO A 212 -15.20 -16.10 -4.76
CA PRO A 212 -14.52 -17.35 -5.08
C PRO A 212 -13.80 -17.27 -6.44
N ALA A 213 -14.22 -16.35 -7.32
CA ALA A 213 -13.65 -16.12 -8.64
C ALA A 213 -12.40 -15.23 -8.59
N LEU A 214 -12.25 -14.39 -7.56
CA LEU A 214 -11.08 -13.54 -7.35
C LEU A 214 -10.11 -14.23 -6.38
N HIS A 215 -9.41 -15.26 -6.86
CA HIS A 215 -8.19 -15.69 -6.19
C HIS A 215 -7.06 -14.68 -6.48
N GLU A 216 -7.16 -13.50 -5.89
CA GLU A 216 -6.00 -12.63 -5.72
C GLU A 216 -5.00 -13.33 -4.78
N PRO A 217 -3.69 -13.06 -4.90
CA PRO A 217 -2.80 -13.38 -3.80
C PRO A 217 -3.37 -12.75 -2.55
N ALA A 218 -3.53 -13.54 -1.50
CA ALA A 218 -4.26 -13.18 -0.29
C ALA A 218 -4.17 -11.69 -0.05
N ASP A 219 -5.26 -10.96 -0.27
CA ASP A 219 -5.35 -9.60 0.25
C ASP A 219 -5.18 -9.80 1.76
N LEU A 220 -3.95 -9.61 2.24
CA LEU A 220 -3.56 -9.82 3.63
C LEU A 220 -4.27 -8.82 4.53
N ALA A 221 -4.95 -7.82 3.92
CA ALA A 221 -5.90 -6.98 4.61
C ALA A 221 -7.10 -7.82 5.08
N HIS A 222 -7.34 -7.75 6.38
CA HIS A 222 -8.51 -8.31 7.04
C HIS A 222 -9.28 -7.19 7.75
N GLY A 223 -10.51 -7.47 8.14
CA GLY A 223 -11.37 -6.52 8.86
C GLY A 223 -11.51 -5.19 8.12
N TRP A 224 -11.40 -4.09 8.87
CA TRP A 224 -11.59 -2.75 8.33
C TRP A 224 -10.56 -2.37 7.27
N GLN A 225 -9.37 -2.97 7.28
CA GLN A 225 -8.33 -2.62 6.31
C GLN A 225 -8.73 -3.03 4.91
N ARG A 226 -9.41 -4.16 4.75
CA ARG A 226 -9.86 -4.61 3.43
C ARG A 226 -10.87 -3.63 2.85
N THR A 227 -11.88 -3.29 3.64
CA THR A 227 -12.94 -2.36 3.23
C THR A 227 -12.39 -0.97 2.91
N ALA A 228 -11.50 -0.44 3.76
CA ALA A 228 -10.88 0.85 3.53
C ALA A 228 -9.95 0.86 2.31
N SER A 229 -9.13 -0.20 2.14
CA SER A 229 -8.24 -0.31 0.97
C SER A 229 -9.04 -0.49 -0.32
N LYS A 230 -10.16 -1.23 -0.29
CA LYS A 230 -11.04 -1.37 -1.45
C LYS A 230 -11.61 -0.03 -1.90
N ALA A 231 -12.06 0.82 -0.98
CA ALA A 231 -12.53 2.16 -1.34
C ALA A 231 -11.44 3.00 -2.04
N VAL A 232 -10.20 2.94 -1.53
CA VAL A 232 -9.05 3.58 -2.18
C VAL A 232 -8.79 2.99 -3.57
N ASP A 233 -8.75 1.66 -3.71
CA ASP A 233 -8.53 0.97 -4.98
C ASP A 233 -9.62 1.33 -6.03
N ASP A 234 -10.89 1.37 -5.61
CA ASP A 234 -12.04 1.70 -6.46
C ASP A 234 -11.98 3.17 -6.92
N ALA A 235 -11.59 4.09 -6.02
CA ALA A 235 -11.39 5.49 -6.37
C ALA A 235 -10.20 5.70 -7.33
N LEU A 236 -9.09 4.99 -7.14
CA LEU A 236 -7.94 5.03 -8.06
C LEU A 236 -8.30 4.45 -9.44
N LEU A 237 -9.14 3.42 -9.49
CA LEU A 237 -9.66 2.88 -10.74
C LEU A 237 -10.54 3.92 -11.45
N ALA A 238 -11.49 4.54 -10.73
CA ALA A 238 -12.36 5.56 -11.29
C ALA A 238 -11.56 6.73 -11.87
N ASP A 239 -10.57 7.21 -11.10
CA ASP A 239 -9.62 8.23 -11.55
C ASP A 239 -8.90 7.77 -12.83
N LEU A 240 -8.36 6.54 -12.88
CA LEU A 240 -7.70 6.03 -14.09
C LEU A 240 -8.63 5.99 -15.30
N THR A 241 -9.81 5.41 -15.14
CA THR A 241 -10.79 5.27 -16.22
C THR A 241 -11.22 6.62 -16.78
N SER A 242 -11.31 7.68 -15.96
CA SER A 242 -11.64 9.03 -16.43
C SER A 242 -10.62 9.63 -17.40
N ALA A 243 -9.39 9.10 -17.41
CA ALA A 243 -8.29 9.56 -18.26
C ALA A 243 -8.02 8.64 -19.47
N LEU A 244 -8.84 7.60 -19.67
CA LEU A 244 -8.66 6.60 -20.72
C LEU A 244 -9.78 6.68 -21.77
N ASP A 245 -9.46 6.25 -22.99
CA ASP A 245 -10.47 6.03 -24.04
C ASP A 245 -11.23 4.72 -23.80
N GLU A 246 -12.38 4.56 -24.46
CA GLU A 246 -13.27 3.41 -24.30
C GLU A 246 -12.55 2.07 -24.58
N ALA A 247 -11.69 2.04 -25.59
CA ALA A 247 -10.91 0.86 -25.92
C ALA A 247 -9.90 0.49 -24.81
N SER A 248 -9.22 1.45 -24.21
CA SER A 248 -8.31 1.19 -23.09
C SER A 248 -9.06 0.80 -21.82
N ILE A 249 -10.26 1.34 -21.58
CA ILE A 249 -11.14 0.93 -20.48
C ILE A 249 -11.58 -0.52 -20.65
N ALA A 250 -12.06 -0.90 -21.84
CA ALA A 250 -12.47 -2.27 -22.13
C ALA A 250 -11.31 -3.26 -21.95
N LEU A 251 -10.11 -2.89 -22.37
CA LEU A 251 -8.91 -3.69 -22.16
C LEU A 251 -8.56 -3.83 -20.67
N LEU A 252 -8.62 -2.73 -19.90
CA LEU A 252 -8.34 -2.74 -18.46
C LEU A 252 -9.30 -3.67 -17.72
N HIS A 253 -10.60 -3.65 -18.06
CA HIS A 253 -11.59 -4.58 -17.51
C HIS A 253 -11.31 -6.03 -17.89
N SER A 254 -10.97 -6.30 -19.15
CA SER A 254 -10.56 -7.63 -19.61
C SER A 254 -9.35 -8.15 -18.81
N GLN A 255 -8.39 -7.27 -18.56
CA GLN A 255 -7.20 -7.54 -17.75
C GLN A 255 -7.49 -7.76 -16.26
N GLY A 256 -8.58 -7.19 -15.73
CA GLY A 256 -9.05 -7.42 -14.36
C GLY A 256 -9.95 -8.65 -14.19
N GLY A 257 -10.28 -9.35 -15.29
CA GLY A 257 -11.16 -10.51 -15.26
C GLY A 257 -10.63 -11.69 -14.43
N PRO A 258 -11.48 -12.70 -14.17
CA PRO A 258 -11.11 -13.89 -13.42
C PRO A 258 -9.83 -14.53 -13.97
N PHE A 259 -8.90 -14.85 -13.07
CA PHE A 259 -7.60 -15.45 -13.37
C PHE A 259 -6.63 -14.63 -14.23
N ALA A 260 -7.00 -13.45 -14.74
CA ALA A 260 -6.16 -12.65 -15.62
C ALA A 260 -4.88 -12.12 -14.95
N GLY A 261 -4.87 -12.04 -13.61
CA GLY A 261 -3.71 -11.69 -12.80
C GLY A 261 -2.80 -12.87 -12.39
N ARG A 262 -3.21 -14.12 -12.65
CA ARG A 262 -2.50 -15.32 -12.13
C ARG A 262 -1.09 -15.46 -12.65
N VAL A 263 -0.86 -15.08 -13.90
CA VAL A 263 0.46 -15.17 -14.51
C VAL A 263 1.50 -14.31 -13.77
N TYR A 264 1.09 -13.21 -13.13
CA TYR A 264 1.98 -12.32 -12.38
C TYR A 264 2.24 -12.78 -10.94
N THR A 265 1.59 -13.84 -10.51
CA THR A 265 1.53 -14.25 -9.10
C THR A 265 1.84 -15.73 -8.89
N ALA A 266 1.89 -16.50 -9.97
CA ALA A 266 2.28 -17.90 -9.96
C ALA A 266 3.73 -18.06 -9.50
N LEU A 267 3.92 -18.84 -8.43
CA LEU A 267 5.24 -19.19 -7.92
C LEU A 267 5.89 -20.22 -8.86
N PRO A 268 7.18 -20.07 -9.22
CA PRO A 268 7.90 -20.94 -10.16
C PRO A 268 8.33 -22.29 -9.54
N THR A 269 7.42 -22.96 -8.83
CA THR A 269 7.67 -24.20 -8.07
C THR A 269 7.77 -25.45 -8.94
N CYS A 270 7.22 -25.42 -10.16
CA CYS A 270 7.34 -26.48 -11.16
C CYS A 270 7.60 -25.89 -12.56
N PRO A 271 8.11 -26.68 -13.53
CA PRO A 271 8.45 -26.20 -14.87
C PRO A 271 7.30 -25.49 -15.60
N GLU A 272 6.06 -25.94 -15.41
CA GLU A 272 4.86 -25.38 -16.06
C GLU A 272 4.51 -23.98 -15.57
N LEU A 273 5.00 -23.59 -14.39
CA LEU A 273 4.80 -22.27 -13.79
C LEU A 273 6.02 -21.35 -13.96
N ARG A 274 7.04 -21.79 -14.70
CA ARG A 274 8.22 -21.01 -15.01
C ARG A 274 8.09 -20.35 -16.37
N LEU A 275 8.28 -19.05 -16.40
CA LEU A 275 8.32 -18.27 -17.62
C LEU A 275 9.73 -17.76 -17.86
N ASP A 276 10.17 -17.84 -19.11
CA ASP A 276 11.43 -17.21 -19.52
C ASP A 276 11.39 -15.70 -19.23
N SER A 277 12.53 -15.12 -18.84
CA SER A 277 12.59 -13.71 -18.42
C SER A 277 12.11 -12.77 -19.52
N ALA A 278 12.44 -13.02 -20.80
CA ALA A 278 11.99 -12.16 -21.89
C ALA A 278 10.47 -12.26 -22.11
N ALA A 279 9.91 -13.47 -22.01
CA ALA A 279 8.46 -13.67 -22.09
C ALA A 279 7.73 -12.98 -20.92
N TYR A 280 8.29 -13.07 -19.71
CA TYR A 280 7.73 -12.46 -18.52
C TYR A 280 7.79 -10.92 -18.56
N GLU A 281 8.90 -10.37 -19.07
CA GLU A 281 9.08 -8.95 -19.32
C GLU A 281 7.99 -8.41 -20.26
N VAL A 282 7.75 -9.10 -21.38
CA VAL A 282 6.69 -8.74 -22.34
C VAL A 282 5.32 -8.72 -21.67
N LEU A 283 5.02 -9.67 -20.77
CA LEU A 283 3.74 -9.69 -20.04
C LEU A 283 3.58 -8.45 -19.15
N LEU A 284 4.62 -8.11 -18.37
CA LEU A 284 4.62 -6.93 -17.50
C LEU A 284 4.51 -5.63 -18.30
N LEU A 285 5.28 -5.48 -19.38
CA LEU A 285 5.22 -4.31 -20.27
C LEU A 285 3.84 -4.17 -20.93
N ARG A 286 3.24 -5.27 -21.40
CA ARG A 286 1.87 -5.26 -21.97
C ARG A 286 0.83 -4.83 -20.95
N ARG A 287 0.96 -5.30 -19.70
CA ARG A 287 0.09 -4.92 -18.58
C ARG A 287 0.16 -3.42 -18.29
N LEU A 288 1.37 -2.85 -18.37
CA LEU A 288 1.61 -1.42 -18.16
C LEU A 288 1.35 -0.55 -19.38
N ARG A 289 1.13 -1.16 -20.56
CA ARG A 289 1.02 -0.48 -21.87
C ARG A 289 2.29 0.27 -22.25
N LEU A 290 3.44 -0.31 -21.93
CA LEU A 290 4.74 0.20 -22.30
C LEU A 290 5.19 -0.41 -23.65
N PRO A 291 6.11 0.26 -24.37
CA PRO A 291 6.70 -0.31 -25.58
C PRO A 291 7.33 -1.67 -25.30
N LEU A 292 7.16 -2.60 -26.24
CA LEU A 292 7.79 -3.92 -26.15
C LEU A 292 9.21 -3.84 -26.73
N PRO A 293 10.17 -4.60 -26.19
CA PRO A 293 11.47 -4.79 -26.82
C PRO A 293 11.24 -5.57 -28.13
N LEU A 294 11.05 -4.84 -29.22
CA LEU A 294 10.97 -5.42 -30.55
C LEU A 294 12.40 -5.55 -31.06
N ASP A 295 12.91 -6.78 -31.13
CA ASP A 295 13.99 -7.07 -32.07
C ASP A 295 13.44 -6.98 -33.50
N ALA A 296 14.32 -6.64 -34.45
CA ALA A 296 13.98 -6.63 -35.87
C ALA A 296 13.66 -8.04 -36.35
N ALA A 297 12.40 -8.46 -36.19
CA ALA A 297 11.89 -9.65 -36.83
C ALA A 297 11.68 -9.34 -38.31
N ALA A 298 12.58 -9.85 -39.16
CA ALA A 298 12.29 -9.98 -40.58
C ALA A 298 11.23 -11.08 -40.75
N CYS A 299 9.99 -10.71 -41.09
CA CYS A 299 9.04 -11.67 -41.63
C CYS A 299 9.67 -12.32 -42.86
N ARG A 300 9.91 -13.63 -42.83
CA ARG A 300 10.20 -14.43 -44.02
C ARG A 300 8.90 -14.95 -44.61
#